data_AF-A0A1H0PSC3-F1
#
_entry.id   AF-A0A1H0PSC3-F1
#
_cell.length_a   1.000
_cell.length_b   1.000
_cell.length_c   1.000
_cell.angle_alpha   90.00
_cell.angle_beta   90.00
_cell.angle_gamma   90.00
#
_symmetry.space_group_name_H-M   'P 1'
#
loop_
_entity.id
_entity.type
_entity.pdbx_description
1 polymer ?
#
loop_
_entity_poly.entity_id
_entity_poly.type
_entity_poly.pdbx_seq_one_letter_code
_entity_poly.pdbx_strand_id
1 'polypeptide(L)'
;MALIARARKKRKPVAEMNVVPYIDVMLVLLVIFMVTAPMLNQGVKVDLPKVSSEALPQDNNTQVLTISIKADKTYYWNLGSEVDTQKQQDKALTLPAMTDAVTKIIRSGNEGGKHTQVFIRGDKSVDYGSVMGAMGGLQKAGVGNVGLITEAP
;
A
#
# COMPACT_ATOMS: atom_id res chain seq x y z
N MET A 1 91.39 39.17 -8.69
CA MET A 1 90.47 38.31 -9.46
C MET A 1 89.40 37.78 -8.52
N ALA A 2 88.30 38.53 -8.34
CA ALA A 2 87.25 38.21 -7.38
C ALA A 2 86.11 37.43 -8.06
N LEU A 3 85.81 36.24 -7.56
CA LEU A 3 84.72 35.39 -8.04
C LEU A 3 83.41 35.75 -7.32
N ILE A 4 82.43 36.25 -8.08
CA ILE A 4 81.07 36.51 -7.61
C ILE A 4 80.30 35.17 -7.58
N ALA A 5 80.01 34.67 -6.38
CA ALA A 5 79.16 33.49 -6.20
C ALA A 5 77.67 33.91 -6.26
N ARG A 6 76.94 33.39 -7.25
CA ARG A 6 75.51 33.68 -7.46
C ARG A 6 74.65 32.74 -6.61
N ALA A 7 73.91 33.29 -5.64
CA ALA A 7 73.04 32.51 -4.76
C ALA A 7 71.86 31.87 -5.54
N ARG A 8 71.72 30.54 -5.48
CA ARG A 8 70.57 29.82 -6.03
C ARG A 8 69.33 30.01 -5.15
N LYS A 9 68.30 30.66 -5.68
CA LYS A 9 66.99 30.84 -5.04
C LYS A 9 66.26 29.48 -4.98
N LYS A 10 66.12 28.90 -3.78
CA LYS A 10 65.31 27.68 -3.55
C LYS A 10 63.82 27.99 -3.84
N ARG A 11 63.19 27.25 -4.75
CA ARG A 11 61.74 27.33 -5.00
C ARG A 11 61.00 26.66 -3.85
N LYS A 12 60.01 27.34 -3.27
CA LYS A 12 59.13 26.77 -2.25
C LYS A 12 58.18 25.78 -2.93
N PRO A 13 57.90 24.61 -2.32
CA PRO A 13 56.90 23.68 -2.85
C PRO A 13 55.51 24.31 -2.80
N VAL A 14 54.74 24.17 -3.87
CA VAL A 14 53.35 24.62 -3.96
C VAL A 14 52.47 23.43 -3.62
N ALA A 15 51.66 23.56 -2.57
CA ALA A 15 50.68 22.56 -2.16
C ALA A 15 49.30 23.04 -2.59
N GLU A 16 48.90 22.72 -3.81
CA GLU A 16 47.53 22.97 -4.30
C GLU A 16 46.68 21.74 -3.95
N MET A 17 45.59 21.94 -3.21
CA MET A 17 44.64 20.87 -2.92
C MET A 17 43.80 20.60 -4.18
N ASN A 18 43.83 19.37 -4.69
CA ASN A 18 42.92 18.98 -5.76
C ASN A 18 41.52 18.78 -5.17
N VAL A 19 40.57 19.65 -5.55
CA VAL A 19 39.17 19.60 -5.08
C VAL A 19 38.31 18.62 -5.89
N VAL A 20 38.75 18.20 -7.08
CA VAL A 20 37.97 17.34 -7.99
C VAL A 20 37.54 16.01 -7.35
N PRO A 21 38.41 15.27 -6.63
CA PRO A 21 38.01 14.02 -5.98
C PRO A 21 37.00 14.24 -4.86
N TYR A 22 37.03 15.41 -4.20
CA TYR A 22 36.10 15.74 -3.13
C TYR A 22 34.69 15.99 -3.68
N ILE A 23 34.61 16.69 -4.82
CA ILE A 23 33.35 16.97 -5.51
C ILE A 23 32.68 15.66 -5.97
N ASP A 24 33.47 14.71 -6.49
CA ASP A 24 32.96 13.41 -6.96
C ASP A 24 32.29 12.62 -5.82
N VAL A 25 32.95 12.52 -4.66
CA VAL A 25 32.38 11.84 -3.48
C VAL A 25 31.10 12.52 -3.00
N MET A 26 31.07 13.85 -2.95
CA MET A 26 29.88 14.58 -2.54
C MET A 26 28.71 14.39 -3.52
N LEU A 27 28.99 14.35 -4.83
CA LEU A 27 27.96 14.16 -5.85
C LEU A 27 27.37 12.74 -5.80
N VAL A 28 28.20 11.71 -5.58
CA VAL A 28 27.74 10.33 -5.36
C VAL A 28 26.77 10.25 -4.17
N LEU A 29 27.09 10.92 -3.06
CA LEU A 29 26.20 10.94 -1.88
C LEU A 29 24.84 11.61 -2.20
N LEU A 30 24.84 12.70 -2.97
CA LEU A 30 23.60 13.37 -3.39
C LEU A 30 22.74 12.48 -4.29
N VAL A 31 23.36 11.73 -5.22
CA VAL A 31 22.65 10.77 -6.08
C VAL A 31 22.01 9.65 -5.26
N ILE A 32 22.72 9.11 -4.26
CA ILE A 32 22.17 8.07 -3.36
C ILE A 32 20.91 8.60 -2.63
N PHE A 33 20.95 9.81 -2.09
CA PHE A 33 19.78 10.41 -1.42
C PHE A 33 18.62 10.67 -2.40
N MET A 34 18.90 11.15 -3.60
CA MET A 34 17.87 11.39 -4.62
C MET A 34 17.17 10.10 -5.06
N VAL A 35 17.91 8.99 -5.18
CA VAL A 35 17.37 7.68 -5.59
C VAL A 35 16.61 6.97 -4.46
N THR A 36 17.01 7.17 -3.20
CA THR A 36 16.36 6.50 -2.06
C THR A 36 15.06 7.18 -1.61
N ALA A 37 14.89 8.49 -1.81
CA ALA A 37 13.67 9.23 -1.49
C ALA A 37 12.37 8.64 -2.10
N PRO A 38 12.28 8.25 -3.40
CA PRO A 38 11.07 7.67 -3.96
C PRO A 38 10.71 6.28 -3.38
N MET A 39 11.64 5.58 -2.72
CA MET A 39 11.34 4.27 -2.10
C MET A 39 10.53 4.37 -0.81
N LEU A 40 10.42 5.57 -0.20
CA LEU A 40 9.68 5.77 1.05
C LEU A 40 8.16 5.92 0.86
N ASN A 41 7.69 6.15 -0.35
CA ASN A 41 6.26 6.34 -0.63
C ASN A 41 5.62 5.05 -1.16
N GLN A 42 5.55 4.00 -0.33
CA GLN A 42 4.64 2.87 -0.56
C GLN A 42 3.22 3.21 -0.11
N GLY A 43 2.60 4.20 -0.76
CA GLY A 43 1.16 4.43 -0.66
C GLY A 43 0.45 3.59 -1.72
N VAL A 44 -0.34 2.59 -1.32
CA VAL A 44 -1.27 1.93 -2.24
C VAL A 44 -2.32 2.96 -2.62
N LYS A 45 -2.41 3.32 -3.90
CA LYS A 45 -3.49 4.18 -4.42
C LYS A 45 -4.78 3.36 -4.39
N VAL A 46 -5.54 3.49 -3.30
CA VAL A 46 -6.86 2.90 -3.16
C VAL A 46 -7.84 3.84 -3.85
N ASP A 47 -8.34 3.45 -5.02
CA ASP A 47 -9.49 4.13 -5.64
C ASP A 47 -10.74 3.65 -4.90
N LEU A 48 -11.28 4.48 -4.01
CA LEU A 48 -12.52 4.16 -3.29
C LEU A 48 -13.71 4.36 -4.23
N PRO A 49 -14.51 3.31 -4.54
CA PRO A 49 -15.79 3.53 -5.19
C PRO A 49 -16.70 4.31 -4.24
N LYS A 50 -17.41 5.31 -4.79
CA LYS A 50 -18.38 6.10 -4.03
C LYS A 50 -19.50 5.18 -3.57
N VAL A 51 -19.87 5.30 -2.29
CA VAL A 51 -20.98 4.57 -1.68
C VAL A 51 -22.26 4.87 -2.46
N SER A 52 -22.69 3.95 -3.32
CA SER A 52 -24.02 3.98 -3.92
C SER A 52 -24.94 3.16 -3.02
N SER A 53 -25.79 3.84 -2.25
CA SER A 53 -26.90 3.21 -1.51
C SER A 53 -28.04 2.80 -2.46
N GLU A 54 -27.71 2.32 -3.65
CA GLU A 54 -28.67 1.87 -4.65
C GLU A 54 -28.83 0.36 -4.54
N ALA A 55 -30.08 -0.11 -4.63
CA ALA A 55 -30.40 -1.52 -4.63
C ALA A 55 -29.55 -2.24 -5.69
N LEU A 56 -28.69 -3.15 -5.25
CA LEU A 56 -27.82 -3.90 -6.14
C LEU A 56 -28.70 -4.70 -7.10
N PRO A 57 -28.44 -4.63 -8.43
CA PRO A 57 -29.13 -5.50 -9.38
C PRO A 57 -28.88 -6.95 -8.97
N GLN A 58 -29.94 -7.68 -8.61
CA GLN A 58 -29.88 -9.13 -8.48
C GLN A 58 -29.70 -9.72 -9.88
N ASP A 59 -28.46 -9.82 -10.33
CA ASP A 59 -28.11 -10.73 -11.40
C ASP A 59 -27.89 -12.12 -10.77
N ASN A 60 -28.56 -13.16 -11.31
CA ASN A 60 -28.51 -14.52 -10.76
C ASN A 60 -27.10 -15.13 -10.78
N ASN A 61 -26.18 -14.51 -11.52
CA ASN A 61 -24.78 -14.89 -11.59
C ASN A 61 -23.85 -14.07 -10.69
N THR A 62 -24.40 -13.21 -9.83
CA THR A 62 -23.62 -12.41 -8.88
C THR A 62 -23.80 -12.94 -7.46
N GLN A 63 -22.69 -13.08 -6.74
CA GLN A 63 -22.69 -13.36 -5.31
C GLN A 63 -22.03 -12.22 -4.56
N VAL A 64 -22.54 -11.95 -3.36
CA VAL A 64 -22.13 -10.85 -2.52
C VAL A 64 -21.35 -11.41 -1.33
N LEU A 65 -20.11 -10.96 -1.18
CA LEU A 65 -19.27 -11.23 -0.02
C LEU A 65 -19.23 -9.98 0.85
N THR A 66 -19.87 -10.04 2.01
CA THR A 66 -19.87 -8.95 2.98
C THR A 66 -18.79 -9.22 4.02
N ILE A 67 -17.90 -8.26 4.24
CA ILE A 67 -16.81 -8.33 5.21
C ILE A 67 -17.09 -7.29 6.29
N SER A 68 -17.30 -7.73 7.52
CA SER A 68 -17.52 -6.86 8.67
C SER A 68 -16.26 -6.77 9.53
N ILE A 69 -15.84 -5.55 9.82
CA ILE A 69 -14.70 -5.25 10.69
C ILE A 69 -15.25 -4.77 12.03
N LYS A 70 -14.75 -5.34 13.14
CA LYS A 70 -15.06 -4.88 14.50
C LYS A 70 -13.94 -4.01 15.07
N ALA A 71 -14.23 -3.24 16.12
CA ALA A 71 -13.27 -2.35 16.79
C ALA A 71 -12.06 -3.09 17.39
N ASP A 72 -12.21 -4.37 17.71
CA ASP A 72 -11.13 -5.26 18.16
C ASP A 72 -10.23 -5.76 17.02
N LYS A 73 -10.42 -5.26 15.79
CA LYS A 73 -9.72 -5.66 14.55
C LYS A 73 -9.96 -7.12 14.16
N THR A 74 -11.04 -7.72 14.66
CA THR A 74 -11.50 -9.00 14.14
C THR A 74 -12.30 -8.79 12.86
N TYR A 75 -12.12 -9.70 11.92
CA TYR A 75 -12.76 -9.70 10.62
C TYR A 75 -13.78 -10.83 10.57
N TYR A 76 -14.98 -10.53 10.12
CA TYR A 76 -16.02 -11.51 9.86
C TYR A 76 -16.45 -11.40 8.40
N TRP A 77 -16.91 -12.49 7.82
CA TRP A 77 -17.52 -12.42 6.50
C TRP A 77 -18.63 -13.44 6.33
N ASN A 78 -19.45 -13.20 5.31
CA ASN A 78 -20.55 -14.03 4.89
C ASN A 78 -20.74 -13.93 3.37
N LEU A 79 -21.07 -15.07 2.77
CA LEU A 79 -21.37 -15.16 1.35
C LEU A 79 -22.88 -15.33 1.16
N GLY A 80 -23.47 -14.53 0.29
CA GLY A 80 -24.90 -14.57 0.02
C GLY A 80 -25.27 -14.00 -1.34
N SER A 81 -26.56 -13.86 -1.58
CA SER A 81 -27.12 -13.15 -2.75
C SER A 81 -27.23 -11.65 -2.52
N GLU A 82 -27.17 -11.19 -1.26
CA GLU A 82 -27.37 -9.80 -0.85
C GLU A 82 -26.36 -9.41 0.22
N VAL A 83 -26.21 -8.10 0.42
CA VAL A 83 -25.43 -7.54 1.50
C VAL A 83 -26.16 -7.84 2.81
N ASP A 84 -25.61 -8.76 3.60
CA ASP A 84 -26.13 -9.10 4.91
C ASP A 84 -25.06 -8.78 5.94
N THR A 85 -25.38 -7.86 6.83
CA THR A 85 -24.46 -7.35 7.83
C THR A 85 -24.64 -7.99 9.20
N GLN A 86 -25.66 -8.83 9.35
CA GLN A 86 -25.99 -9.52 10.60
C GLN A 86 -25.42 -10.94 10.59
N LYS A 87 -25.39 -11.59 9.43
CA LYS A 87 -24.81 -12.92 9.29
C LYS A 87 -23.29 -12.89 9.40
N GLN A 88 -22.76 -13.82 10.19
CA GLN A 88 -21.33 -14.09 10.33
C GLN A 88 -21.12 -15.56 10.06
N GLN A 89 -20.50 -15.89 8.93
CA GLN A 89 -20.27 -17.28 8.55
C GLN A 89 -18.89 -17.75 9.04
N ASP A 90 -17.89 -16.92 8.81
CA ASP A 90 -16.51 -17.18 9.21
C ASP A 90 -15.86 -15.94 9.80
N LYS A 91 -14.68 -16.14 10.42
CA LYS A 91 -13.90 -15.08 11.05
C LYS A 91 -12.40 -15.28 10.87
N ALA A 92 -11.66 -14.17 10.91
CA ALA A 92 -10.21 -14.14 11.03
C ALA A 92 -9.77 -13.10 12.06
N LEU A 93 -8.69 -13.42 12.78
CA LEU A 93 -8.08 -12.51 13.75
C LEU A 93 -7.05 -11.58 13.12
N THR A 94 -6.58 -11.89 11.90
CA THR A 94 -5.52 -11.16 11.23
C THR A 94 -5.93 -10.82 9.80
N LEU A 95 -5.46 -9.67 9.33
CA LEU A 95 -5.69 -9.20 7.96
C LEU A 95 -5.20 -10.21 6.90
N PRO A 96 -4.00 -10.81 7.00
CA PRO A 96 -3.54 -11.80 6.02
C PRO A 96 -4.44 -13.05 5.95
N ALA A 97 -4.89 -13.55 7.10
CA ALA A 97 -5.77 -14.70 7.14
C ALA A 97 -7.13 -14.41 6.49
N MET A 98 -7.66 -13.20 6.70
CA MET A 98 -8.88 -12.74 6.02
C MET A 98 -8.66 -12.65 4.50
N THR A 99 -7.59 -12.01 4.04
CA THR A 99 -7.33 -11.85 2.59
C THR A 99 -7.15 -13.20 1.89
N ASP A 100 -6.51 -14.17 2.54
CA ASP A 100 -6.32 -15.51 1.99
C ASP A 100 -7.65 -16.28 1.90
N ALA A 101 -8.53 -16.14 2.89
CA ALA A 101 -9.85 -16.74 2.84
C ALA A 101 -10.72 -16.12 1.74
N VAL A 102 -10.76 -14.79 1.68
CA VAL A 102 -11.55 -14.03 0.70
C VAL A 102 -11.11 -14.33 -0.73
N THR A 103 -9.81 -14.38 -1.01
CA THR A 103 -9.31 -14.72 -2.35
C THR A 103 -9.67 -16.13 -2.78
N LYS A 104 -9.68 -17.11 -1.87
CA LYS A 104 -10.14 -18.48 -2.16
C LYS A 104 -11.62 -18.50 -2.53
N ILE A 105 -12.45 -17.79 -1.78
CA ILE A 105 -13.89 -17.67 -2.05
C ILE A 105 -14.12 -17.06 -3.43
N ILE A 106 -13.45 -15.95 -3.75
CA ILE A 106 -13.59 -15.28 -5.05
C ILE A 106 -13.14 -16.19 -6.20
N ARG A 107 -12.00 -16.89 -6.05
CA ARG A 107 -11.52 -17.83 -7.07
C ARG A 107 -12.53 -18.96 -7.31
N SER A 108 -13.05 -19.58 -6.26
CA SER A 108 -14.07 -20.63 -6.39
C SER A 108 -15.37 -20.12 -7.03
N GLY A 109 -15.76 -18.87 -6.75
CA GLY A 109 -16.92 -18.24 -7.38
C GLY A 109 -16.72 -18.05 -8.88
N ASN A 110 -15.57 -17.48 -9.27
CA ASN A 110 -15.24 -17.23 -10.67
C ASN A 110 -15.13 -18.53 -11.48
N GLU A 111 -14.55 -19.59 -10.90
CA GLU A 111 -14.52 -20.93 -11.51
C GLU A 111 -15.93 -21.51 -11.72
N GLY A 112 -16.86 -21.21 -10.82
CA GLY A 112 -18.28 -21.55 -10.94
C GLY A 112 -19.09 -20.60 -11.85
N GLY A 113 -18.44 -19.69 -12.58
CA GLY A 113 -19.10 -18.73 -13.46
C GLY A 113 -19.82 -17.58 -12.73
N LYS A 114 -19.62 -17.43 -11.41
CA LYS A 114 -20.22 -16.37 -10.60
C LYS A 114 -19.28 -15.20 -10.44
N HIS A 115 -19.80 -13.98 -10.59
CA HIS A 115 -19.08 -12.77 -10.26
C HIS A 115 -19.22 -12.45 -8.76
N THR A 116 -18.10 -12.34 -8.04
CA THR A 116 -18.13 -12.03 -6.60
C THR A 116 -17.90 -10.55 -6.37
N GLN A 117 -18.91 -9.85 -5.85
CA GLN A 117 -18.79 -8.47 -5.40
C GLN A 117 -18.42 -8.45 -3.90
N VAL A 118 -17.42 -7.66 -3.53
CA VAL A 118 -16.96 -7.58 -2.14
C VAL A 118 -17.38 -6.26 -1.54
N PHE A 119 -18.03 -6.31 -0.38
CA PHE A 119 -18.40 -5.13 0.40
C PHE A 119 -17.74 -5.17 1.75
N ILE A 120 -17.19 -4.04 2.19
CA ILE A 120 -16.66 -3.87 3.54
C ILE A 120 -17.61 -3.01 4.35
N ARG A 121 -17.99 -3.52 5.51
CA ARG A 121 -18.69 -2.82 6.58
C ARG A 121 -17.70 -2.53 7.71
N GLY A 122 -17.55 -1.26 8.03
CA GLY A 122 -17.00 -0.82 9.31
C GLY A 122 -18.14 -0.44 10.25
N ASP A 123 -18.10 -0.91 11.49
CA ASP A 123 -18.93 -0.32 12.55
C ASP A 123 -18.46 1.13 12.84
N LYS A 124 -19.33 1.96 13.43
CA LYS A 124 -19.03 3.37 13.79
C LYS A 124 -17.80 3.52 14.69
N SER A 125 -17.47 2.47 15.44
CA SER A 125 -16.36 2.40 16.38
C SER A 125 -15.02 1.97 15.76
N VAL A 126 -15.02 1.58 14.48
CA VAL A 126 -13.82 1.05 13.81
C VAL A 126 -12.92 2.19 13.33
N ASP A 127 -11.63 2.09 13.62
CA ASP A 127 -10.63 3.02 13.08
C ASP A 127 -10.63 3.01 11.55
N TYR A 128 -10.71 4.21 10.95
CA TYR A 128 -10.62 4.40 9.50
C TYR A 128 -9.40 3.68 8.89
N GLY A 129 -8.27 3.69 9.59
CA GLY A 129 -7.05 3.00 9.15
C GLY A 129 -7.21 1.49 9.02
N SER A 130 -8.05 0.86 9.85
CA SER A 130 -8.34 -0.58 9.76
C SER A 130 -9.14 -0.91 8.51
N VAL A 131 -10.12 -0.06 8.17
CA VAL A 131 -10.93 -0.21 6.95
C VAL A 131 -10.07 -0.01 5.69
N MET A 132 -9.22 1.03 5.69
CA MET A 132 -8.29 1.29 4.58
C MET A 132 -7.25 0.17 4.42
N GLY A 133 -6.74 -0.36 5.53
CA GLY A 133 -5.83 -1.50 5.52
C GLY A 133 -6.47 -2.75 4.94
N ALA A 134 -7.74 -3.02 5.29
CA ALA A 134 -8.50 -4.13 4.71
C ALA A 134 -8.71 -3.97 3.21
N MET A 135 -9.13 -2.78 2.75
CA MET A 135 -9.28 -2.50 1.31
C MET A 135 -7.96 -2.66 0.56
N GLY A 136 -6.88 -2.07 1.06
CA GLY A 136 -5.56 -2.18 0.44
C GLY A 136 -5.05 -3.62 0.39
N GLY A 137 -5.29 -4.40 1.44
CA GLY A 137 -4.96 -5.83 1.50
C GLY A 137 -5.70 -6.63 0.43
N LEU A 138 -7.01 -6.38 0.26
CA LEU A 138 -7.83 -7.05 -0.75
C LEU A 138 -7.45 -6.65 -2.18
N GLN A 139 -7.22 -5.36 -2.43
CA GLN A 139 -6.78 -4.89 -3.74
C GLN A 139 -5.42 -5.47 -4.13
N LYS A 140 -4.46 -5.52 -3.19
CA LYS A 140 -3.16 -6.17 -3.40
C LYS A 140 -3.29 -7.66 -3.68
N ALA A 141 -4.32 -8.30 -3.14
CA ALA A 141 -4.63 -9.71 -3.37
C ALA A 141 -5.40 -9.95 -4.69
N GLY A 142 -5.63 -8.91 -5.49
CA GLY A 142 -6.28 -9.00 -6.80
C GLY A 142 -7.80 -8.79 -6.79
N VAL A 143 -8.37 -8.36 -5.67
CA VAL A 143 -9.81 -8.06 -5.55
C VAL A 143 -10.05 -6.63 -6.05
N GLY A 144 -10.57 -6.50 -7.28
CA GLY A 144 -10.72 -5.20 -7.94
C GLY A 144 -11.83 -4.32 -7.37
N ASN A 145 -13.04 -4.86 -7.25
CA ASN A 145 -14.22 -4.09 -6.85
C ASN A 145 -14.56 -4.33 -5.39
N VAL A 146 -14.10 -3.42 -4.52
CA VAL A 146 -14.39 -3.43 -3.08
C VAL A 146 -15.28 -2.23 -2.76
N GLY A 147 -16.56 -2.47 -2.51
CA GLY A 147 -17.52 -1.46 -2.07
C GLY A 147 -17.43 -1.19 -0.57
N LEU A 148 -17.78 0.02 -0.15
CA LEU A 148 -17.99 0.34 1.26
C LEU A 148 -19.47 0.48 1.55
N ILE A 149 -19.91 -0.09 2.66
CA ILE A 149 -21.25 0.10 3.19
C ILE A 149 -21.18 0.63 4.62
N THR A 150 -22.03 1.61 4.90
CA THR A 150 -22.27 2.16 6.23
C THR A 150 -23.74 1.97 6.55
N GLU A 151 -24.09 1.64 7.79
CA GLU A 151 -25.49 1.76 8.20
C GLU A 151 -25.95 3.21 8.07
N ALA A 152 -27.10 3.41 7.44
CA ALA A 152 -27.78 4.70 7.47
C ALA A 152 -28.08 5.07 8.94
N PRO A 153 -27.94 6.35 9.32
CA PRO A 153 -28.16 6.80 10.70
C PRO A 153 -29.58 6.54 11.20
#